data_AF-A0A9P2XFS3-F1
#
_entry.id   AF-A0A9P2XFS3-F1
#
_cell.length_a   1.000
_cell.length_b   1.000
_cell.length_c   1.000
_cell.angle_alpha   90.00
_cell.angle_beta   90.00
_cell.angle_gamma   90.00
#
_symmetry.space_group_name_H-M   'P 1'
#
loop_
_entity.id
_entity.type
_entity.pdbx_description
1 polymer ?
#
loop_
_entity_poly.entity_id
_entity_poly.type
_entity_poly.pdbx_seq_one_letter_code
_entity_poly.pdbx_strand_id
1 'polypeptide(L)'
;MGIAVIAGALVLAFAWTAGLFGHRTTSKTFLGDTLKNFDPGYRRAHGKGICFDGTYHSNGAAAALSKATVFAKSDIPAIGRFSIGSGNPHAADNSTATVSMALLLSPADHSQWRMKLNNFPYFPTRNAEGFLAQQKAFKPVPSTGKPDPALVEAFLKEYPEARKSIEQKAKMPLTGSFSGAEFYVVNAFILRAANGQEQPVRWSMRPHSK
;
A
#
# COMPACT_ATOMS: atom_id res chain seq x y z
N MET A 1 19.39 28.92 -31.27
CA MET A 1 18.12 28.15 -31.32
C MET A 1 18.09 26.94 -30.40
N GLY A 2 19.11 26.08 -30.35
CA GLY A 2 19.07 24.85 -29.54
C GLY A 2 18.77 25.04 -28.04
N ILE A 3 19.36 26.05 -27.40
CA ILE A 3 19.15 26.33 -25.96
C ILE A 3 17.70 26.71 -25.65
N ALA A 4 17.07 27.55 -26.49
CA ALA A 4 15.69 27.98 -26.28
C ALA A 4 14.70 26.81 -26.45
N VAL A 5 14.96 25.90 -27.39
CA VAL A 5 14.15 24.69 -27.59
C VAL A 5 14.29 23.73 -26.41
N ILE A 6 15.52 23.50 -25.92
CA ILE A 6 15.76 22.65 -24.74
C ILE A 6 15.08 23.25 -23.50
N ALA A 7 15.25 24.55 -23.26
CA ALA A 7 14.61 25.24 -22.15
C ALA A 7 13.07 25.17 -22.24
N GLY A 8 12.49 25.40 -23.42
CA GLY A 8 11.05 25.28 -23.65
C GLY A 8 10.52 23.86 -23.41
N ALA A 9 11.24 22.84 -23.90
CA ALA A 9 10.88 21.44 -23.68
C ALA A 9 10.94 21.06 -22.20
N LEU A 10 11.96 21.52 -21.46
CA LEU A 10 12.06 21.31 -20.02
C LEU A 10 10.92 22.00 -19.27
N VAL A 11 10.60 23.25 -19.60
CA VAL A 11 9.47 23.97 -18.98
C VAL A 11 8.15 23.24 -19.22
N LEU A 12 7.89 22.79 -20.44
CA LEU A 12 6.69 22.01 -20.75
C LEU A 12 6.67 20.65 -20.02
N ALA A 13 7.81 19.97 -19.93
CA ALA A 13 7.93 18.72 -19.16
C ALA A 13 7.69 18.95 -17.66
N PHE A 14 8.22 20.03 -17.07
CA PHE A 14 7.96 20.39 -15.68
C PHE A 14 6.50 20.79 -15.46
N ALA A 15 5.91 21.58 -16.35
CA ALA A 15 4.51 21.96 -16.26
C ALA A 15 3.58 20.74 -16.39
N TRP A 16 3.90 19.79 -17.27
CA TRP A 16 3.18 18.53 -17.39
C TRP A 16 3.35 17.61 -16.17
N THR A 17 4.58 17.45 -15.66
CA THR A 17 4.85 16.63 -14.46
C THR A 17 4.23 17.21 -13.19
N ALA A 18 4.14 18.54 -13.10
CA ALA A 18 3.43 19.27 -12.04
C ALA A 18 1.89 19.19 -12.19
N GLY A 19 1.38 18.73 -13.33
CA GLY A 19 -0.06 18.62 -13.60
C GLY A 19 -0.75 19.94 -13.91
N LEU A 20 -0.03 20.92 -14.48
CA LEU A 20 -0.63 22.17 -14.95
C LEU A 20 -1.50 21.96 -16.20
N PHE A 21 -1.23 20.91 -16.97
CA PHE A 21 -2.05 20.44 -18.09
C PHE A 21 -1.96 18.93 -18.25
N GLY A 22 -2.91 18.34 -18.98
CA GLY A 22 -3.08 16.89 -19.12
C GLY A 22 -3.98 16.28 -18.05
N HIS A 23 -4.14 14.95 -18.09
CA HIS A 23 -5.07 14.21 -17.23
C HIS A 23 -4.38 13.21 -16.28
N ARG A 24 -3.07 13.38 -16.07
CA ARG A 24 -2.28 12.50 -15.21
C ARG A 24 -2.67 12.68 -13.74
N THR A 25 -2.80 11.57 -13.02
CA THR A 25 -2.92 11.60 -11.56
C THR A 25 -1.61 12.11 -10.93
N THR A 26 -1.70 13.19 -10.17
CA THR A 26 -0.61 13.74 -9.36
C THR A 26 -0.86 13.41 -7.89
N SER A 27 0.14 13.58 -7.02
CA SER A 27 -0.07 13.46 -5.57
C SER A 27 -1.16 14.42 -5.06
N LYS A 28 -1.29 15.60 -5.66
CA LYS A 28 -2.31 16.59 -5.30
C LYS A 28 -3.71 16.11 -5.67
N THR A 29 -3.90 15.61 -6.90
CA THR A 29 -5.20 15.10 -7.33
C THR A 29 -5.56 13.79 -6.63
N PHE A 30 -4.56 12.96 -6.30
CA PHE A 30 -4.75 11.72 -5.57
C PHE A 30 -5.17 11.94 -4.12
N LEU A 31 -4.52 12.89 -3.44
CA LEU A 31 -4.82 13.15 -2.04
C LEU A 31 -6.07 14.03 -1.87
N GLY A 32 -6.36 14.93 -2.81
CA GLY A 32 -7.57 15.75 -2.80
C GLY A 32 -7.80 16.44 -1.45
N ASP A 33 -9.02 16.34 -0.93
CA ASP A 33 -9.42 16.92 0.36
C ASP A 33 -8.70 16.28 1.56
N THR A 34 -8.19 15.06 1.43
CA THR A 34 -7.44 14.40 2.54
C THR A 34 -6.12 15.11 2.86
N LEU A 35 -5.64 16.00 1.98
CA LEU A 35 -4.51 16.89 2.29
C LEU A 35 -4.81 17.86 3.43
N LYS A 36 -6.09 18.20 3.64
CA LYS A 36 -6.53 19.20 4.61
C LYS A 36 -7.36 18.59 5.74
N ASN A 37 -8.10 17.53 5.43
CA ASN A 37 -9.08 16.92 6.34
C ASN A 37 -8.50 15.64 6.97
N PHE A 38 -7.52 15.80 7.86
CA PHE A 38 -6.99 14.73 8.70
C PHE A 38 -6.52 15.29 10.04
N ASP A 39 -6.45 14.42 11.05
CA ASP A 39 -6.06 14.82 12.40
C ASP A 39 -4.54 15.11 12.46
N PRO A 40 -4.09 16.33 12.78
CA PRO A 40 -2.67 16.68 12.79
C PRO A 40 -1.85 15.74 13.68
N GLY A 41 -0.68 15.32 13.20
CA GLY A 41 0.17 14.34 13.89
C GLY A 41 -0.21 12.87 13.63
N TYR A 42 -1.36 12.58 13.02
CA TYR A 42 -1.79 11.23 12.66
C TYR A 42 -1.69 10.95 11.16
N ARG A 43 -1.74 9.66 10.80
CA ARG A 43 -1.69 9.21 9.40
C ARG A 43 -3.08 9.34 8.76
N ARG A 44 -3.14 9.88 7.54
CA ARG A 44 -4.38 9.96 6.72
C ARG A 44 -5.07 8.62 6.47
N ALA A 45 -4.27 7.56 6.38
CA ALA A 45 -4.73 6.18 6.28
C ALA A 45 -3.97 5.35 7.30
N HIS A 46 -4.64 4.35 7.87
CA HIS A 46 -4.07 3.54 8.96
C HIS A 46 -3.70 4.41 10.18
N GLY A 47 -4.59 5.34 10.54
CA GLY A 47 -4.42 6.38 11.56
C GLY A 47 -4.14 5.80 12.94
N LYS A 48 -4.89 4.76 13.33
CA LYS A 48 -4.68 4.02 14.58
C LYS A 48 -3.79 2.78 14.38
N GLY A 49 -2.88 2.53 15.31
CA GLY A 49 -1.98 1.39 15.26
C GLY A 49 -0.97 1.38 16.41
N ILE A 50 -0.23 0.27 16.53
CA ILE A 50 0.77 0.03 17.57
C ILE A 50 2.12 -0.35 16.94
N CYS A 51 3.21 0.17 17.49
CA CYS A 51 4.55 -0.15 17.05
C CYS A 51 5.07 -1.41 17.77
N PHE A 52 6.01 -2.10 17.12
CA PHE A 52 6.77 -3.19 17.72
C PHE A 52 8.21 -3.14 17.22
N ASP A 53 9.12 -3.68 18.00
CA ASP A 53 10.48 -4.02 17.61
C ASP A 53 10.64 -5.54 17.56
N GLY A 54 11.71 -6.01 16.89
CA GLY A 54 12.06 -7.41 16.84
C GLY A 54 13.27 -7.68 15.96
N THR A 55 13.48 -8.96 15.66
CA THR A 55 14.59 -9.44 14.83
C THR A 55 14.05 -10.28 13.69
N TYR A 56 14.47 -9.97 12.47
CA TYR A 56 14.25 -10.81 11.31
C TYR A 56 15.45 -11.75 11.12
N HIS A 57 15.22 -13.04 11.34
CA HIS A 57 16.22 -14.08 11.11
C HIS A 57 16.16 -14.54 9.66
N SER A 58 17.04 -13.98 8.82
CA SER A 58 17.16 -14.40 7.43
C SER A 58 17.88 -15.74 7.35
N ASN A 59 17.23 -16.75 6.75
CA ASN A 59 17.82 -18.07 6.57
C ASN A 59 18.77 -18.18 5.36
N GLY A 60 18.89 -17.13 4.54
CA GLY A 60 19.77 -17.09 3.37
C GLY A 60 19.19 -17.70 2.09
N ALA A 61 17.99 -18.31 2.11
CA ALA A 61 17.46 -19.07 0.97
C ALA A 61 17.22 -18.24 -0.30
N ALA A 62 17.04 -16.93 -0.16
CA ALA A 62 16.83 -16.00 -1.27
C ALA A 62 18.08 -15.22 -1.70
N ALA A 63 19.25 -15.49 -1.08
CA ALA A 63 20.49 -14.76 -1.38
C ALA A 63 20.93 -14.89 -2.85
N ALA A 64 20.68 -16.04 -3.48
CA ALA A 64 20.98 -16.26 -4.89
C ALA A 64 20.08 -15.45 -5.84
N LEU A 65 18.89 -15.03 -5.37
CA LEU A 65 17.89 -14.33 -6.19
C LEU A 65 18.08 -12.81 -6.20
N SER A 66 18.83 -12.25 -5.25
CA SER A 66 18.94 -10.81 -5.07
C SER A 66 20.30 -10.39 -4.53
N LYS A 67 20.84 -9.29 -5.05
CA LYS A 67 22.01 -8.61 -4.46
C LYS A 67 21.71 -7.86 -3.15
N ALA A 68 20.45 -7.77 -2.73
CA ALA A 68 20.08 -7.07 -1.50
C ALA A 68 20.53 -7.87 -0.26
N THR A 69 21.24 -7.21 0.65
CA THR A 69 21.83 -7.81 1.86
C THR A 69 20.78 -8.36 2.83
N VAL A 70 19.54 -7.89 2.77
CA VAL A 70 18.41 -8.40 3.56
C VAL A 70 18.16 -9.91 3.36
N PHE A 71 18.58 -10.47 2.22
CA PHE A 71 18.41 -11.89 1.91
C PHE A 71 19.64 -12.75 2.27
N ALA A 72 20.76 -12.15 2.68
CA ALA A 72 21.89 -12.90 3.19
C ALA A 72 21.56 -13.49 4.57
N LYS A 73 22.15 -14.65 4.91
CA LYS A 73 21.96 -15.29 6.22
C LYS A 73 22.46 -14.35 7.33
N SER A 74 21.54 -13.80 8.10
CA SER A 74 21.83 -12.75 9.09
C SER A 74 20.64 -12.50 10.01
N ASP A 75 20.92 -11.91 11.16
CA ASP A 75 19.91 -11.36 12.06
C ASP A 75 19.79 -9.86 11.82
N ILE A 76 18.60 -9.41 11.46
CA ILE A 76 18.36 -8.03 11.01
C ILE A 76 17.40 -7.33 11.98
N PRO A 77 17.78 -6.19 12.57
CA PRO A 77 16.86 -5.37 13.37
C PRO A 77 15.61 -5.01 12.57
N ALA A 78 14.46 -5.24 13.20
CA ALA A 78 13.15 -4.98 12.63
C ALA A 78 12.40 -3.98 13.52
N ILE A 79 11.84 -2.95 12.89
CA ILE A 79 10.84 -2.08 13.51
C ILE A 79 9.59 -2.17 12.66
N GLY A 80 8.46 -2.42 13.30
CA GLY A 80 7.20 -2.51 12.60
C GLY A 80 6.07 -1.76 13.28
N ARG A 81 4.94 -1.72 12.58
CA ARG A 81 3.71 -1.12 13.06
C ARG A 81 2.51 -1.90 12.56
N PHE A 82 1.71 -2.40 13.48
CA PHE A 82 0.37 -2.88 13.19
C PHE A 82 -0.61 -1.71 13.12
N SER A 83 -1.66 -1.85 12.32
CA SER A 83 -2.71 -0.83 12.20
C SER A 83 -4.01 -1.40 11.66
N ILE A 84 -5.11 -0.72 11.98
CA ILE A 84 -6.40 -0.99 11.37
C ILE A 84 -6.57 -0.13 10.11
N GLY A 85 -7.37 -0.59 9.15
CA GLY A 85 -7.69 0.11 7.90
C GLY A 85 -8.70 1.24 8.09
N SER A 86 -8.40 2.20 8.97
CA SER A 86 -9.19 3.41 9.22
C SER A 86 -8.29 4.65 9.14
N GLY A 87 -8.84 5.77 8.65
CA GLY A 87 -8.17 7.08 8.72
C GLY A 87 -8.33 7.77 10.07
N ASN A 88 -9.36 7.41 10.84
CA ASN A 88 -9.63 7.99 12.16
C ASN A 88 -8.69 7.36 13.21
N PRO A 89 -7.82 8.15 13.88
CA PRO A 89 -6.89 7.63 14.90
C PRO A 89 -7.60 7.15 16.18
N HIS A 90 -8.84 7.54 16.40
CA HIS A 90 -9.66 7.17 17.56
C HIS A 90 -10.72 6.10 17.22
N ALA A 91 -10.65 5.47 16.04
CA ALA A 91 -11.60 4.42 15.67
C ALA A 91 -11.53 3.21 16.63
N ALA A 92 -12.68 2.56 16.84
CA ALA A 92 -12.74 1.28 17.52
C ALA A 92 -11.94 0.22 16.72
N ASP A 93 -11.30 -0.73 17.41
CA ASP A 93 -10.43 -1.71 16.73
C ASP A 93 -11.20 -2.64 15.78
N ASN A 94 -12.48 -2.84 16.04
CA ASN A 94 -13.39 -3.63 15.21
C ASN A 94 -14.11 -2.79 14.12
N SER A 95 -13.76 -1.52 13.91
CA SER A 95 -14.44 -0.66 12.93
C SER A 95 -14.19 -1.07 11.47
N THR A 96 -13.28 -2.02 11.23
CA THR A 96 -12.88 -2.48 9.90
C THR A 96 -12.31 -3.89 9.99
N ALA A 97 -12.57 -4.69 8.96
CA ALA A 97 -11.95 -6.01 8.80
C ALA A 97 -10.50 -5.93 8.27
N THR A 98 -10.06 -4.74 7.85
CA THR A 98 -8.71 -4.57 7.31
C THR A 98 -7.73 -4.31 8.44
N VAL A 99 -6.72 -5.16 8.56
CA VAL A 99 -5.53 -4.92 9.40
C VAL A 99 -4.27 -4.96 8.54
N SER A 100 -3.23 -4.30 9.00
CA SER A 100 -2.00 -4.11 8.24
C SER A 100 -0.77 -4.15 9.11
N MET A 101 0.34 -4.56 8.50
CA MET A 101 1.67 -4.49 9.09
C MET A 101 2.55 -3.64 8.19
N ALA A 102 3.22 -2.64 8.74
CA ALA A 102 4.40 -2.04 8.13
C ALA A 102 5.65 -2.62 8.80
N LEU A 103 6.70 -2.89 8.03
CA LEU A 103 7.96 -3.41 8.53
C LEU A 103 9.13 -2.67 7.89
N LEU A 104 10.09 -2.27 8.71
CA LEU A 104 11.39 -1.76 8.32
C LEU A 104 12.45 -2.73 8.82
N LEU A 105 13.22 -3.31 7.90
CA LEU A 105 14.43 -4.06 8.22
C LEU A 105 15.64 -3.18 7.95
N SER A 106 16.60 -3.17 8.88
CA SER A 106 17.81 -2.33 8.80
C SER A 106 19.05 -3.21 8.83
N PRO A 107 19.52 -3.74 7.68
CA PRO A 107 20.73 -4.56 7.61
C PRO A 107 21.99 -3.78 8.02
N ALA A 108 23.09 -4.50 8.24
CA ALA A 108 24.36 -3.94 8.70
C ALA A 108 25.00 -2.91 7.73
N ASP A 109 24.61 -2.93 6.45
CA ASP A 109 25.04 -1.95 5.45
C ASP A 109 24.31 -0.60 5.53
N HIS A 110 23.49 -0.41 6.58
CA HIS A 110 22.65 0.78 6.82
C HIS A 110 21.60 1.03 5.73
N SER A 111 21.37 0.07 4.83
CA SER A 111 20.25 0.11 3.91
C SER A 111 18.93 -0.05 4.67
N GLN A 112 17.82 0.24 3.99
CA GLN A 112 16.49 0.09 4.57
C GLN A 112 15.60 -0.70 3.64
N TRP A 113 15.07 -1.81 4.14
CA TRP A 113 14.07 -2.59 3.45
C TRP A 113 12.69 -2.35 4.06
N ARG A 114 11.90 -1.53 3.36
CA ARG A 114 10.59 -1.06 3.83
C ARG A 114 9.47 -1.83 3.15
N MET A 115 8.57 -2.37 3.94
CA MET A 115 7.41 -3.13 3.46
C MET A 115 6.14 -2.61 4.10
N LYS A 116 5.06 -2.61 3.31
CA LYS A 116 3.69 -2.43 3.79
C LYS A 116 2.87 -3.60 3.33
N LEU A 117 2.21 -4.25 4.28
CA LEU A 117 1.43 -5.46 4.07
C LEU A 117 0.00 -5.28 4.59
N ASN A 118 -0.94 -5.99 3.97
CA ASN A 118 -2.36 -6.06 4.36
C ASN A 118 -2.76 -7.49 4.69
N ASN A 119 -3.80 -7.67 5.49
CA ASN A 119 -4.41 -8.98 5.72
C ASN A 119 -5.26 -9.52 4.56
N PHE A 120 -5.09 -8.96 3.36
CA PHE A 120 -5.75 -9.41 2.16
C PHE A 120 -4.71 -9.46 1.02
N PRO A 121 -4.61 -10.57 0.27
CA PRO A 121 -3.56 -10.77 -0.73
C PRO A 121 -3.70 -9.93 -1.99
N TYR A 122 -4.84 -9.26 -2.18
CA TYR A 122 -5.14 -8.46 -3.37
C TYR A 122 -5.52 -7.02 -3.02
N PHE A 123 -5.55 -6.15 -4.02
CA PHE A 123 -6.16 -4.82 -3.89
C PHE A 123 -7.37 -4.74 -4.82
N PRO A 124 -8.42 -3.98 -4.46
CA PRO A 124 -9.60 -3.87 -5.32
C PRO A 124 -9.33 -3.18 -6.66
N THR A 125 -8.20 -2.49 -6.82
CA THR A 125 -7.87 -1.73 -8.02
C THR A 125 -6.41 -1.97 -8.41
N ARG A 126 -6.12 -1.89 -9.72
CA ARG A 126 -4.77 -2.17 -10.26
C ARG A 126 -3.84 -0.95 -10.32
N ASN A 127 -4.37 0.26 -10.11
CA ASN A 127 -3.64 1.52 -10.26
C ASN A 127 -4.22 2.62 -9.35
N ALA A 128 -3.56 3.78 -9.35
CA ALA A 128 -3.93 4.93 -8.54
C ALA A 128 -5.27 5.53 -8.98
N GLU A 129 -5.50 5.64 -10.29
CA GLU A 129 -6.74 6.15 -10.89
C GLU A 129 -7.95 5.35 -10.40
N GLY A 130 -7.85 4.01 -10.44
CA GLY A 130 -8.90 3.13 -9.97
C GLY A 130 -9.16 3.28 -8.49
N PHE A 131 -8.12 3.47 -7.67
CA PHE A 131 -8.33 3.72 -6.23
C PHE A 131 -9.08 5.04 -5.99
N LEU A 132 -8.81 6.08 -6.78
CA LEU A 132 -9.57 7.34 -6.70
C LEU A 132 -11.02 7.16 -7.16
N ALA A 133 -11.24 6.39 -8.22
CA ALA A 133 -12.59 6.03 -8.66
C ALA A 133 -13.34 5.26 -7.55
N GLN A 134 -12.67 4.31 -6.89
CA GLN A 134 -13.21 3.59 -5.74
C GLN A 134 -13.56 4.54 -4.59
N GLN A 135 -12.66 5.43 -4.19
CA GLN A 135 -12.93 6.39 -3.11
C GLN A 135 -14.14 7.27 -3.41
N LYS A 136 -14.28 7.73 -4.66
CA LYS A 136 -15.44 8.53 -5.09
C LYS A 136 -16.72 7.71 -5.05
N ALA A 137 -16.71 6.50 -5.61
CA ALA A 137 -17.88 5.62 -5.67
C ALA A 137 -18.38 5.19 -4.28
N PHE A 138 -17.45 4.94 -3.34
CA PHE A 138 -17.76 4.51 -1.98
C PHE A 138 -17.89 5.67 -0.97
N LYS A 139 -17.86 6.93 -1.41
CA LYS A 139 -18.06 8.08 -0.53
C LYS A 139 -19.51 8.06 0.01
N PRO A 140 -19.72 8.09 1.34
CA PRO A 140 -21.07 8.17 1.90
C PRO A 140 -21.81 9.43 1.45
N VAL A 141 -23.06 9.29 1.02
CA VAL A 141 -23.96 10.40 0.75
C VAL A 141 -24.42 10.97 2.11
N PRO A 142 -24.30 12.30 2.37
CA PRO A 142 -24.58 12.88 3.69
C PRO A 142 -25.97 12.57 4.25
N SER A 143 -26.99 12.48 3.39
CA SER A 143 -28.37 12.21 3.80
C SER A 143 -28.62 10.76 4.22
N THR A 144 -27.86 9.80 3.69
CA THR A 144 -28.08 8.37 3.93
C THR A 144 -26.98 7.72 4.77
N GLY A 145 -25.81 8.33 4.86
CA GLY A 145 -24.61 7.74 5.46
C GLY A 145 -24.07 6.53 4.68
N LYS A 146 -24.60 6.24 3.49
CA LYS A 146 -24.23 5.09 2.65
C LYS A 146 -23.73 5.54 1.28
N PRO A 147 -22.88 4.76 0.59
CA PRO A 147 -22.55 5.01 -0.80
C PRO A 147 -23.79 5.01 -1.71
N ASP A 148 -23.75 5.78 -2.79
CA ASP A 148 -24.77 5.72 -3.85
C ASP A 148 -24.64 4.38 -4.61
N PRO A 149 -25.67 3.52 -4.63
CA PRO A 149 -25.62 2.23 -5.33
C PRO A 149 -25.30 2.35 -6.82
N ALA A 150 -25.75 3.41 -7.50
CA ALA A 150 -25.50 3.60 -8.93
C ALA A 150 -24.03 3.93 -9.21
N LEU A 151 -23.39 4.74 -8.35
CA LEU A 151 -21.97 5.04 -8.46
C LEU A 151 -21.11 3.82 -8.16
N VAL A 152 -21.50 3.03 -7.15
CA VAL A 152 -20.81 1.77 -6.83
C VAL A 152 -20.92 0.79 -7.99
N GLU A 153 -22.10 0.59 -8.57
CA GLU A 153 -22.26 -0.35 -9.69
C GLU A 153 -21.52 0.11 -10.94
N ALA A 154 -21.53 1.41 -11.26
CA ALA A 154 -20.74 1.97 -12.35
C ALA A 154 -19.23 1.70 -12.16
N PHE A 155 -18.73 1.90 -10.94
CA PHE A 155 -17.34 1.59 -10.59
C PHE A 155 -17.05 0.08 -10.72
N LEU A 156 -17.91 -0.81 -10.21
CA LEU A 156 -17.69 -2.25 -10.31
C LEU A 156 -17.76 -2.78 -11.75
N LYS A 157 -18.46 -2.08 -12.64
CA LYS A 157 -18.47 -2.37 -14.08
C LYS A 157 -17.15 -1.98 -14.75
N GLU A 158 -16.57 -0.83 -14.38
CA GLU A 158 -15.29 -0.36 -14.91
C GLU A 158 -14.08 -1.13 -14.32
N TYR A 159 -14.18 -1.55 -13.06
CA TYR A 159 -13.16 -2.27 -12.31
C TYR A 159 -13.68 -3.65 -11.86
N PRO A 160 -13.86 -4.62 -12.79
CA PRO A 160 -14.36 -5.96 -12.45
C PRO A 160 -13.46 -6.71 -11.46
N GLU A 161 -12.16 -6.36 -11.36
CA GLU A 161 -11.27 -6.87 -10.32
C GLU A 161 -11.72 -6.46 -8.89
N ALA A 162 -12.38 -5.31 -8.73
CA ALA A 162 -12.88 -4.84 -7.46
C ALA A 162 -14.02 -5.72 -6.95
N ARG A 163 -14.92 -6.13 -7.84
CA ARG A 163 -16.02 -7.06 -7.54
C ARG A 163 -15.48 -8.38 -6.99
N LYS A 164 -14.51 -8.96 -7.70
CA LYS A 164 -13.82 -10.18 -7.24
C LYS A 164 -13.16 -9.98 -5.88
N SER A 165 -12.48 -8.85 -5.67
CA SER A 165 -11.86 -8.55 -4.37
C SER A 165 -12.89 -8.45 -3.24
N ILE A 166 -14.06 -7.85 -3.48
CA ILE A 166 -15.12 -7.71 -2.46
C ILE A 166 -15.72 -9.07 -2.12
N GLU A 167 -16.06 -9.87 -3.12
CA GLU A 167 -16.62 -11.22 -2.94
C GLU A 167 -15.65 -12.14 -2.18
N GLN A 168 -14.35 -12.03 -2.45
CA GLN A 168 -13.33 -12.78 -1.74
C GLN A 168 -13.15 -12.29 -0.30
N LYS A 169 -13.15 -10.96 -0.07
CA LYS A 169 -13.11 -10.38 1.28
C LYS A 169 -14.27 -10.86 2.16
N ALA A 170 -15.48 -10.95 1.59
CA ALA A 170 -16.67 -11.40 2.30
C ALA A 170 -16.58 -12.85 2.81
N LYS A 171 -15.68 -13.66 2.23
CA LYS A 171 -15.47 -15.07 2.61
C LYS A 171 -14.32 -15.25 3.61
N MET A 172 -13.51 -14.21 3.86
CA MET A 172 -12.34 -14.34 4.73
C MET A 172 -12.75 -14.18 6.20
N PRO A 173 -12.16 -14.99 7.11
CA PRO A 173 -12.43 -14.87 8.52
C PRO A 173 -11.94 -13.51 9.03
N LEU A 174 -12.73 -12.90 9.91
CA LEU A 174 -12.28 -11.71 10.63
C LEU A 174 -11.15 -12.10 11.57
N THR A 175 -10.07 -11.32 11.54
CA THR A 175 -8.95 -11.51 12.45
C THR A 175 -9.31 -10.95 13.83
N GLY A 176 -9.31 -11.79 14.87
CA GLY A 176 -9.59 -11.34 16.24
C GLY A 176 -8.48 -10.48 16.87
N SER A 177 -7.25 -10.59 16.35
CA SER A 177 -6.09 -9.80 16.78
C SER A 177 -5.08 -9.63 15.63
N PHE A 178 -4.08 -8.76 15.81
CA PHE A 178 -2.96 -8.67 14.87
C PHE A 178 -2.07 -9.92 14.87
N SER A 179 -1.99 -10.64 15.99
CA SER A 179 -1.09 -11.79 16.14
C SER A 179 -1.53 -13.02 15.36
N GLY A 180 -2.84 -13.19 15.12
CA GLY A 180 -3.38 -14.29 14.32
C GLY A 180 -3.56 -13.95 12.83
N ALA A 181 -3.19 -12.74 12.40
CA ALA A 181 -3.39 -12.30 11.03
C ALA A 181 -2.24 -12.73 10.12
N GLU A 182 -2.57 -13.22 8.92
CA GLU A 182 -1.62 -13.31 7.81
C GLU A 182 -1.52 -11.95 7.11
N PHE A 183 -0.32 -11.58 6.67
CA PHE A 183 -0.08 -10.32 5.97
C PHE A 183 0.58 -10.54 4.63
N TYR A 184 0.18 -9.77 3.63
CA TYR A 184 0.61 -9.90 2.24
C TYR A 184 1.07 -8.54 1.72
N VAL A 185 2.20 -8.51 1.00
CA VAL A 185 2.72 -7.26 0.40
C VAL A 185 1.86 -6.78 -0.80
N VAL A 186 0.94 -7.62 -1.27
CA VAL A 186 0.00 -7.41 -2.40
C VAL A 186 0.69 -7.32 -3.75
N ASN A 187 1.63 -6.38 -3.91
CA ASN A 187 2.35 -6.16 -5.16
C ASN A 187 3.36 -7.27 -5.44
N ALA A 188 3.62 -7.52 -6.72
CA ALA A 188 4.81 -8.25 -7.13
C ALA A 188 6.03 -7.31 -7.12
N PHE A 189 7.18 -7.83 -6.71
CA PHE A 189 8.48 -7.16 -6.78
C PHE A 189 9.40 -7.98 -7.67
N ILE A 190 10.42 -7.33 -8.24
CA ILE A 190 11.46 -8.01 -9.00
C ILE A 190 12.72 -8.05 -8.14
N LEU A 191 13.19 -9.25 -7.81
CA LEU A 191 14.54 -9.45 -7.27
C LEU A 191 15.53 -9.48 -8.41
N ARG A 192 16.72 -8.91 -8.20
CA ARG A 192 17.80 -8.91 -9.19
C ARG A 192 19.06 -9.52 -8.59
N ALA A 193 19.47 -10.65 -9.14
CA ALA A 193 20.70 -11.35 -8.75
C ALA A 193 21.96 -10.62 -9.24
N ALA A 194 23.13 -11.01 -8.71
CA ALA A 194 24.42 -10.41 -9.08
C ALA A 194 24.77 -10.60 -10.56
N ASN A 195 24.32 -11.71 -11.18
CA ASN A 195 24.49 -12.00 -12.61
C ASN A 195 23.46 -11.29 -13.50
N GLY A 196 22.62 -10.41 -12.94
CA GLY A 196 21.61 -9.65 -13.66
C GLY A 196 20.26 -10.34 -13.83
N GLN A 197 20.12 -11.63 -13.48
CA GLN A 197 18.84 -12.36 -13.58
C GLN A 197 17.76 -11.69 -12.72
N GLU A 198 16.54 -11.67 -13.25
CA GLU A 198 15.37 -11.08 -12.61
C GLU A 198 14.36 -12.16 -12.21
N GLN A 199 13.88 -12.10 -10.97
CA GLN A 199 12.87 -13.02 -10.45
C GLN A 199 11.68 -12.25 -9.88
N PRO A 200 10.48 -12.35 -10.48
CA PRO A 200 9.26 -11.85 -9.87
C PRO A 200 8.95 -12.63 -8.59
N VAL A 201 8.66 -11.91 -7.51
CA VAL A 201 8.30 -12.49 -6.22
C VAL A 201 7.13 -11.74 -5.58
N ARG A 202 6.43 -12.45 -4.70
CA ARG A 202 5.57 -11.87 -3.67
C ARG A 202 5.93 -12.55 -2.37
N TRP A 203 5.89 -11.82 -1.26
CA TRP A 203 6.09 -12.38 0.05
C TRP A 203 4.89 -12.11 0.96
N SER A 204 4.70 -13.03 1.89
CA SER A 204 3.71 -12.96 2.96
C SER A 204 4.39 -13.19 4.30
N MET A 205 3.73 -12.72 5.36
CA MET A 205 4.08 -13.00 6.74
C MET A 205 2.95 -13.82 7.34
N ARG A 206 3.30 -14.99 7.86
CA ARG A 206 2.35 -15.91 8.47
C ARG A 206 2.69 -16.04 9.95
N PRO A 207 1.68 -15.97 10.84
CA PRO A 207 1.93 -16.15 12.26
C PRO A 207 2.33 -17.61 12.54
N HIS A 208 3.21 -17.82 13.51
CA HIS A 208 3.66 -19.16 13.90
C HIS A 208 2.56 -19.94 14.64
N SER A 209 1.66 -19.25 15.34
CA SER A 209 0.50 -19.79 16.02
C SER A 209 -0.77 -19.15 15.47
N LYS A 210 -1.81 -19.95 15.22
CA LYS A 210 -3.16 -19.47 14.86
C LYS A 210 -4.02 -19.27 16.10
#